data_AF-A0A3D2MYK7-F1
#
_entry.id   AF-A0A3D2MYK7-F1
#
_cell.length_a   1.000
_cell.length_b   1.000
_cell.length_c   1.000
_cell.angle_alpha   90.00
_cell.angle_beta   90.00
_cell.angle_gamma   90.00
#
_symmetry.space_group_name_H-M   'P 1'
#
loop_
_entity.id
_entity.type
_entity.pdbx_description
1 polymer ?
#
loop_
_entity_poly.entity_id
_entity_poly.type
_entity_poly.pdbx_seq_one_letter_code
_entity_poly.pdbx_strand_id
1 'polypeptide(L)'
;LWIIATLVFFMWTLIIERFIYFLGGGWKSDRMTAVNAWEVRPERKSWNAKQIRSKLLSESRSVINDNMALIATCVALCPLLGLLGTVTGMIEVFNVMAVTG
;
A
#
# COMPACT_ATOMS: atom_id res chain seq x y z
N LEU A 1 4.34 -14.13 -20.65
CA LEU A 1 4.61 -12.66 -20.64
C LEU A 1 3.44 -11.82 -20.13
N TRP A 2 2.21 -12.07 -20.60
CA TRP A 2 1.00 -11.29 -20.22
C TRP A 2 0.74 -11.19 -18.72
N ILE A 3 0.94 -12.27 -17.97
CA ILE A 3 0.75 -12.29 -16.50
C ILE A 3 1.66 -11.29 -15.78
N ILE A 4 2.94 -11.23 -16.18
CA ILE A 4 3.92 -10.30 -15.60
C ILE A 4 3.58 -8.86 -15.99
N ALA A 5 3.16 -8.63 -17.23
CA ALA A 5 2.74 -7.31 -17.69
C ALA A 5 1.50 -6.79 -16.94
N THR A 6 0.48 -7.63 -16.73
CA THR A 6 -0.70 -7.28 -15.93
C THR A 6 -0.33 -6.98 -14.48
N LEU A 7 0.60 -7.74 -13.91
CA LEU A 7 1.03 -7.53 -12.53
C LEU A 7 1.82 -6.23 -12.34
N VAL A 8 2.71 -5.92 -13.28
CA VAL A 8 3.44 -4.64 -13.30
C VAL A 8 2.46 -3.47 -13.46
N PHE A 9 1.49 -3.58 -14.37
CA PHE A 9 0.47 -2.55 -14.54
C PHE A 9 -0.34 -2.33 -13.25
N PHE A 10 -0.81 -3.42 -12.62
CA PHE A 10 -1.56 -3.36 -11.37
C PHE A 10 -0.74 -2.75 -10.22
N MET A 11 0.54 -3.12 -10.12
CA MET A 11 1.47 -2.53 -9.15
C MET A 11 1.63 -1.02 -9.37
N TRP A 12 1.83 -0.58 -10.62
CA TRP A 12 1.93 0.85 -10.95
C TRP A 12 0.65 1.61 -10.66
N THR A 13 -0.54 1.04 -10.91
CA THR A 13 -1.82 1.65 -10.54
C THR A 13 -1.92 1.88 -9.03
N LEU A 14 -1.56 0.90 -8.20
CA LEU A 14 -1.57 1.05 -6.74
C LEU A 14 -0.57 2.11 -6.24
N ILE A 15 0.60 2.19 -6.86
CA ILE A 15 1.60 3.22 -6.54
C ILE A 15 1.07 4.61 -6.89
N ILE A 16 0.46 4.77 -8.07
CA ILE A 16 -0.09 6.05 -8.54
C ILE A 16 -1.28 6.48 -7.68
N GLU A 17 -2.22 5.59 -7.37
CA GLU A 17 -3.35 5.88 -6.47
C GLU A 17 -2.84 6.41 -5.14
N ARG A 18 -1.81 5.78 -4.58
CA ARG A 18 -1.21 6.22 -3.32
C ARG A 18 -0.50 7.57 -3.45
N PHE A 19 0.19 7.81 -4.56
CA PHE A 19 0.83 9.09 -4.84
C PHE A 19 -0.21 10.21 -4.97
N ILE A 20 -1.34 9.93 -5.63
CA ILE A 20 -2.49 10.84 -5.74
C ILE A 20 -3.13 11.09 -4.36
N TYR A 21 -3.25 10.09 -3.49
CA TYR A 21 -3.74 10.30 -2.12
C TYR A 21 -2.83 11.25 -1.31
N PHE A 22 -1.52 11.10 -1.45
CA PHE A 22 -0.53 11.90 -0.73
C PHE A 22 -0.38 13.31 -1.29
N LEU A 23 -0.31 13.48 -2.62
CA LEU A 23 -0.20 14.79 -3.30
C LEU A 23 -1.54 15.52 -3.40
N GLY A 24 -2.65 14.80 -3.57
CA GLY A 24 -4.01 15.33 -3.71
C GLY A 24 -4.62 15.82 -2.40
N GLY A 25 -3.91 15.70 -1.28
CA GLY A 25 -4.32 16.33 -0.02
C GLY A 25 -5.34 15.54 0.80
N GLY A 26 -5.57 14.25 0.53
CA GLY A 26 -6.39 13.38 1.40
C GLY A 26 -5.89 13.41 2.85
N TRP A 27 -4.57 13.40 3.02
CA TRP A 27 -3.94 13.57 4.33
C TRP A 27 -4.23 14.92 5.02
N LYS A 28 -4.38 16.00 4.25
CA LYS A 28 -4.77 17.31 4.80
C LYS A 28 -6.21 17.31 5.27
N SER A 29 -7.11 16.64 4.55
CA SER A 29 -8.53 16.53 4.90
C SER A 29 -8.75 15.76 6.21
N ASP A 30 -8.10 14.61 6.35
CA ASP A 30 -8.20 13.78 7.56
C ASP A 30 -7.60 14.50 8.77
N ARG A 31 -6.44 15.13 8.58
CA ARG A 31 -5.81 15.94 9.63
C ARG A 31 -6.69 17.12 10.04
N MET A 32 -7.35 17.77 9.09
CA MET A 32 -8.23 18.90 9.38
C MET A 32 -9.48 18.46 10.14
N THR A 33 -10.04 17.29 9.82
CA THR A 33 -11.15 16.70 10.58
C THR A 33 -10.75 16.39 12.03
N ALA A 34 -9.59 15.77 12.23
CA ALA A 34 -9.08 15.46 13.57
C ALA A 34 -8.75 16.73 14.39
N VAL A 35 -8.22 17.78 13.74
CA VAL A 35 -7.94 19.06 14.38
C VAL A 35 -9.23 19.80 14.73
N ASN A 36 -10.21 19.86 13.82
CA ASN A 36 -11.52 20.46 14.10
C ASN A 36 -12.25 19.75 15.24
N ALA A 37 -12.21 18.42 15.29
CA ALA A 37 -12.78 17.64 16.39
C ALA A 37 -12.11 17.94 17.75
N TRP A 38 -10.82 18.28 17.73
CA TRP A 38 -10.07 18.68 18.92
C TRP A 38 -10.36 20.14 19.33
N GLU A 39 -10.46 21.06 18.37
CA GLU A 39 -10.70 22.49 18.64
C GLU A 39 -12.11 22.79 19.15
N VAL A 40 -13.13 22.04 18.73
CA VAL A 40 -14.51 22.21 19.21
C VAL A 40 -14.67 21.93 20.72
N ARG A 41 -13.70 21.25 21.36
CA ARG A 41 -13.83 20.91 22.79
C ARG A 41 -13.41 22.03 23.74
N PRO A 42 -14.29 22.43 24.69
CA PRO A 42 -14.00 23.48 25.68
C PRO A 42 -13.11 23.00 26.84
N GLU A 43 -13.09 21.71 27.15
CA GLU A 43 -12.37 21.13 28.30
C GLU A 43 -11.16 20.31 27.80
N ARG A 44 -9.94 20.82 28.01
CA ARG A 44 -8.69 20.28 27.41
C ARG A 44 -7.62 19.86 28.42
N LYS A 45 -7.82 20.12 29.71
CA LYS A 45 -6.82 19.85 30.76
C LYS A 45 -7.04 18.53 31.51
N SER A 46 -8.24 17.97 31.45
CA SER A 46 -8.56 16.73 32.17
C SER A 46 -7.82 15.51 31.60
N TRP A 47 -7.66 14.49 32.43
CA TRP A 47 -7.05 13.21 32.04
C TRP A 47 -7.81 12.54 30.88
N ASN A 48 -9.13 12.71 30.85
CA ASN A 48 -10.01 12.23 29.79
C ASN A 48 -9.66 12.90 28.43
N ALA A 49 -9.37 14.21 28.43
CA ALA A 49 -8.93 14.92 27.22
C ALA A 49 -7.59 14.40 26.69
N LYS A 50 -6.64 13.98 27.55
CA LYS A 50 -5.38 13.35 27.11
C LYS A 50 -5.59 11.99 26.45
N GLN A 51 -6.47 11.15 26.99
CA GLN A 51 -6.84 9.85 26.40
C GLN A 51 -7.51 10.00 25.03
N ILE A 52 -8.37 11.01 24.88
CA ILE A 52 -9.06 11.27 23.61
C ILE A 52 -8.07 11.79 22.56
N ARG A 53 -7.09 12.61 22.96
CA ARG A 53 -5.99 13.01 22.07
C ARG A 53 -5.15 11.81 21.60
N SER A 54 -4.82 10.88 22.49
CA SER A 54 -4.06 9.68 22.09
C SER A 54 -4.85 8.79 21.15
N LYS A 55 -6.17 8.66 21.37
CA LYS A 55 -7.07 7.95 20.46
C LYS A 55 -7.10 8.61 19.08
N LEU A 56 -7.35 9.92 19.00
CA LEU A 56 -7.37 10.67 17.73
C LEU A 56 -6.04 10.57 16.96
N LEU A 57 -4.91 10.58 17.68
CA LEU A 57 -3.59 10.42 17.08
C LEU A 57 -3.39 8.99 16.53
N SER A 58 -3.90 7.98 17.24
CA SER A 58 -3.85 6.57 16.82
C SER A 58 -4.75 6.31 15.61
N GLU A 59 -5.97 6.85 15.60
CA GLU A 59 -6.87 6.75 14.44
C GLU A 59 -6.27 7.43 13.21
N SER A 60 -5.74 8.64 13.38
CA SER A 60 -5.05 9.35 12.30
C SER A 60 -3.88 8.53 11.75
N ARG A 61 -3.07 7.91 12.62
CA ARG A 61 -1.96 7.03 12.22
C ARG A 61 -2.44 5.77 11.51
N SER A 62 -3.55 5.18 11.94
CA SER A 62 -4.13 4.00 11.32
C SER A 62 -4.60 4.29 9.90
N VAL A 63 -5.35 5.39 9.70
CA VAL A 63 -5.85 5.81 8.38
C VAL A 63 -4.68 6.14 7.43
N ILE A 64 -3.60 6.73 7.96
CA ILE A 64 -2.38 6.96 7.18
C ILE A 64 -1.73 5.63 6.78
N ASN A 65 -1.77 4.61 7.63
CA ASN A 65 -1.11 3.34 7.37
C ASN A 65 -1.99 2.34 6.61
N ASP A 66 -3.27 2.64 6.41
CA ASP A 66 -4.15 1.82 5.58
C ASP A 66 -3.59 1.73 4.15
N ASN A 67 -3.70 0.52 3.60
CA ASN A 67 -3.19 0.06 2.31
C ASN A 67 -1.65 -0.02 2.16
N MET A 68 -0.83 0.45 3.12
CA MET A 68 0.64 0.28 3.05
C MET A 68 1.06 -1.19 3.08
N ALA A 69 0.37 -2.01 3.88
CA ALA A 69 0.63 -3.44 3.98
C ALA A 69 0.36 -4.18 2.65
N LEU A 70 -0.73 -3.82 1.95
CA LEU A 70 -1.08 -4.43 0.67
C LEU A 70 -0.04 -4.10 -0.41
N ILE A 71 0.41 -2.85 -0.51
CA ILE A 71 1.47 -2.46 -1.44
C ILE A 71 2.76 -3.22 -1.15
N ALA A 72 3.15 -3.35 0.13
CA ALA A 72 4.33 -4.09 0.54
C ALA A 72 4.24 -5.57 0.15
N THR A 73 3.08 -6.21 0.32
CA THR A 73 2.88 -7.61 -0.11
C THR A 73 2.95 -7.77 -1.63
N CYS A 74 2.38 -6.85 -2.41
CA CYS A 74 2.49 -6.88 -3.87
C CYS A 74 3.95 -6.73 -4.35
N VAL A 75 4.72 -5.82 -3.74
CA VAL A 75 6.15 -5.65 -4.03
C VAL A 75 6.95 -6.91 -3.67
N ALA A 76 6.62 -7.56 -2.56
CA ALA A 76 7.27 -8.81 -2.16
C ALA A 76 6.94 -10.01 -3.08
N LEU A 77 5.79 -10.01 -3.74
CA LEU A 77 5.38 -11.04 -4.69
C LEU A 77 6.06 -10.92 -6.07
N CYS A 78 6.47 -9.71 -6.48
CA CYS A 78 7.18 -9.47 -7.74
C CYS A 78 8.40 -10.40 -7.98
N PRO A 79 9.38 -10.51 -7.05
CA PRO A 79 10.54 -11.38 -7.26
C PRO A 79 10.18 -12.86 -7.37
N LEU A 80 9.15 -13.33 -6.67
CA LEU A 80 8.70 -14.73 -6.75
C LEU A 80 8.13 -15.06 -8.13
N LEU A 81 7.34 -14.16 -8.71
CA LEU A 81 6.74 -14.36 -10.04
C LEU A 81 7.77 -14.20 -11.16
N GLY A 82 8.77 -13.33 -10.98
CA GLY A 82 9.92 -13.26 -11.88
C GLY A 82 10.72 -14.56 -11.90
N LEU A 83 10.98 -15.14 -10.72
CA LEU A 83 11.68 -16.43 -10.60
C LEU A 83 10.87 -17.60 -11.16
N LEU A 84 9.55 -17.62 -10.96
CA LEU A 84 8.68 -18.60 -11.61
C LEU A 84 8.83 -18.53 -13.14
N GLY A 85 8.83 -17.32 -13.70
CA GLY A 85 8.98 -17.09 -15.14
C GLY A 85 10.29 -17.63 -15.71
N THR A 86 11.42 -17.43 -15.01
CA THR A 86 12.72 -17.93 -15.47
C THR A 86 12.80 -19.46 -15.41
N VAL A 87 12.23 -20.09 -14.37
CA VAL A 87 12.17 -21.55 -14.27
C VAL A 87 11.28 -22.14 -15.38
N THR A 88 10.10 -21.57 -15.61
CA THR A 88 9.21 -22.04 -16.68
C THR A 88 9.84 -21.90 -18.06
N GLY A 89 10.55 -20.79 -18.32
CA GLY A 89 11.26 -20.59 -19.58
C GLY A 89 12.40 -21.59 -19.77
N MET A 90 13.14 -21.92 -18.71
CA MET A 90 14.17 -22.96 -18.76
C MET A 90 13.58 -24.35 -19.06
N ILE A 91 12.43 -24.71 -18.48
CA ILE A 91 11.74 -25.98 -18.78
C ILE A 91 11.38 -26.05 -20.27
N GLU A 92 10.87 -24.96 -20.84
CA GLU A 92 10.47 -24.90 -22.25
C GLU A 92 11.67 -25.04 -23.19
N VAL A 93 12.79 -24.38 -22.87
CA VAL A 93 14.06 -24.54 -23.62
C VAL A 93 14.57 -25.98 -23.57
N PHE A 94 14.53 -26.62 -22.40
CA PHE A 94 14.90 -28.04 -22.27
C PHE A 94 14.00 -28.96 -23.09
N ASN A 95 12.69 -28.70 -23.11
CA ASN A 95 11.74 -29.50 -23.88
C ASN A 95 11.99 -29.37 -25.39
N VAL A 96 12.25 -28.15 -25.89
CA VAL A 96 12.58 -27.93 -27.30
C VAL A 96 13.86 -28.68 -27.67
N MET A 97 14.93 -28.59 -26.86
CA MET A 97 16.18 -29.31 -27.11
C MET A 97 15.99 -30.84 -27.16
N ALA A 98 15.11 -31.40 -26.33
CA ALA A 98 14.81 -32.83 -26.31
C ALA A 98 13.98 -33.32 -27.51
N VAL A 99 13.21 -32.43 -28.14
CA VAL A 99 12.36 -32.75 -29.29
C VAL A 99 13.06 -32.49 -30.62
N THR A 100 13.97 -31.51 -30.69
CA THR A 100 14.71 -31.16 -31.91
C THR A 100 16.13 -31.73 -32.00
N GLY A 101 16.65 -32.29 -30.90
CA GLY A 101 17.91 -33.05 -30.85
C GLY A 101 17.67 -34.55 -31.01
#